data_AF-A0A7C4YCY4-F1
#
_entry.id   AF-A0A7C4YCY4-F1
#
_cell.length_a   1.000
_cell.length_b   1.000
_cell.length_c   1.000
_cell.angle_alpha   90.00
_cell.angle_beta   90.00
_cell.angle_gamma   90.00
#
_symmetry.space_group_name_H-M   'P 1'
#
loop_
_entity.id
_entity.type
_entity.pdbx_description
1 polymer ?
#
loop_
_entity_poly.entity_id
_entity_poly.type
_entity_poly.pdbx_seq_one_letter_code
_entity_poly.pdbx_strand_id
1 'polypeptide(L)'
;MPWVQNYAPLNSVWLDPIVAALPVVVLLGLLATGKVAASRAALAGLVCAILVAALVFVPKEASGNRGWLSWTGTVLAATADGAAFGLFPIGWIVLSAIFLYTLTVETGQFEIVKRSVLSLSEDRRLQALLIAFCFGAFVEGAAGFGTPVAISAALMVGAGFRPLHAAGLALIANTAPVAFGALGTPIITLAKVTGLDEMKLSQMAGRQLPFFSLIVPVWLVWVMAGWRGVRGVWPALLVCGGSFAIVQFLVANYHGPSLVDVIGGLVSLIATALFLRVW
;
A
#
# COMPACT_ATOMS: atom_id res chain seq x y z
N MET A 1 12.44 36.01 -3.18
CA MET A 1 12.80 35.01 -4.20
C MET A 1 12.19 33.68 -3.76
N PRO A 2 11.55 32.91 -4.65
CA PRO A 2 11.10 31.57 -4.31
C PRO A 2 12.30 30.71 -3.93
N TRP A 3 12.16 29.93 -2.86
CA TRP A 3 13.14 28.94 -2.47
C TRP A 3 13.30 27.91 -3.60
N VAL A 4 14.55 27.58 -3.95
CA VAL A 4 14.88 26.56 -4.94
C VAL A 4 15.55 25.42 -4.20
N GLN A 5 14.86 24.28 -4.11
CA GLN A 5 15.37 23.06 -3.49
C GLN A 5 16.64 22.60 -4.21
N ASN A 6 17.74 22.43 -3.46
CA ASN A 6 18.90 21.73 -3.99
C ASN A 6 18.74 20.22 -3.73
N TYR A 7 18.50 19.46 -4.79
CA TYR A 7 18.32 18.00 -4.72
C TYR A 7 19.65 17.24 -4.68
N ALA A 8 20.80 17.88 -4.95
CA ALA A 8 22.11 17.24 -5.01
C ALA A 8 23.20 18.02 -4.24
N PRO A 9 23.05 18.25 -2.92
CA PRO A 9 24.05 18.98 -2.13
C PRO A 9 25.43 18.30 -2.12
N LEU A 10 25.51 16.97 -2.24
CA LEU A 10 26.77 16.21 -2.26
C LEU A 10 27.33 16.02 -3.68
N ASN A 11 26.64 16.53 -4.71
CA ASN A 11 26.97 16.33 -6.13
C ASN A 11 27.13 14.84 -6.51
N SER A 12 26.39 13.94 -5.87
CA SER A 12 26.51 12.50 -6.08
C SER A 12 25.16 11.85 -6.26
N VAL A 13 24.96 11.27 -7.45
CA VAL A 13 23.73 10.56 -7.84
C VAL A 13 23.39 9.42 -6.87
N TRP A 14 24.36 8.89 -6.14
CA TRP A 14 24.18 7.80 -5.19
C TRP A 14 24.08 8.26 -3.73
N LEU A 15 24.92 9.21 -3.31
CA LEU A 15 24.96 9.62 -1.89
C LEU A 15 23.77 10.48 -1.51
N ASP A 16 23.33 11.39 -2.39
CA ASP A 16 22.21 12.29 -2.11
C ASP A 16 20.91 11.51 -1.81
N PRO A 17 20.50 10.50 -2.60
CA PRO A 17 19.34 9.66 -2.27
C PRO A 17 19.51 8.83 -1.00
N ILE A 18 20.72 8.29 -0.73
CA ILE A 18 20.96 7.48 0.48
C ILE A 18 20.77 8.34 1.74
N VAL A 19 21.32 9.56 1.73
CA VAL A 19 21.17 10.47 2.86
C VAL A 19 19.72 10.95 2.99
N ALA A 20 19.05 11.26 1.88
CA ALA A 20 17.63 11.61 1.89
C ALA A 20 16.73 10.48 2.42
N ALA A 21 17.13 9.21 2.26
CA ALA A 21 16.39 8.06 2.74
C ALA A 21 16.59 7.76 4.25
N LEU A 22 17.59 8.36 4.91
CA LEU A 22 17.91 8.07 6.32
C LEU A 22 16.72 8.19 7.27
N PRO A 23 15.85 9.22 7.22
CA PRO A 23 14.72 9.31 8.14
C PRO A 23 13.74 8.15 8.00
N VAL A 24 13.53 7.68 6.76
CA VAL A 24 12.68 6.52 6.46
C VAL A 24 13.34 5.23 6.95
N VAL A 25 14.65 5.07 6.73
CA VAL A 25 15.41 3.91 7.21
C VAL A 25 15.41 3.84 8.74
N VAL A 26 15.57 4.97 9.43
CA VAL A 26 15.49 5.03 10.90
C VAL A 26 14.09 4.64 11.37
N LEU A 27 13.05 5.23 10.79
CA LEU A 27 11.66 4.92 11.14
C LEU A 27 11.34 3.43 10.95
N LEU A 28 11.53 2.92 9.74
CA LEU A 28 11.19 1.55 9.37
C LEU A 28 12.12 0.54 10.05
N GLY A 29 13.40 0.85 10.19
CA GLY A 29 14.38 0.00 10.86
C GLY A 29 14.04 -0.20 12.34
N LEU A 30 13.65 0.87 13.06
CA LEU A 30 13.21 0.77 14.45
C LEU A 30 11.93 -0.05 14.58
N LEU A 31 10.96 0.14 13.68
CA LEU A 31 9.72 -0.66 13.66
C LEU A 31 9.99 -2.14 13.36
N ALA A 32 10.89 -2.44 12.42
CA ALA A 32 11.26 -3.80 12.05
C ALA A 32 11.89 -4.61 13.21
N THR A 33 12.47 -3.93 14.21
CA THR A 33 12.99 -4.63 15.40
C THR A 33 11.88 -5.24 16.27
N GLY A 34 10.64 -4.77 16.17
CA GLY A 34 9.52 -5.14 17.04
C GLY A 34 9.68 -4.71 18.50
N LYS A 35 10.76 -3.98 18.85
CA LYS A 35 11.10 -3.60 20.24
C LYS A 35 10.75 -2.14 20.57
N VAL A 36 10.53 -1.31 19.56
CA VAL A 36 10.30 0.13 19.73
C VAL A 36 8.86 0.46 19.40
N ALA A 37 8.19 1.19 20.30
CA ALA A 37 6.83 1.67 20.07
C ALA A 37 6.79 2.60 18.84
N ALA A 38 5.72 2.49 18.04
CA ALA A 38 5.59 3.26 16.80
C ALA A 38 5.71 4.79 16.99
N SER A 39 5.20 5.32 18.11
CA SER A 39 5.33 6.74 18.46
C SER A 39 6.79 7.17 18.66
N ARG A 40 7.60 6.32 19.30
CA ARG A 40 9.04 6.59 19.50
C ARG A 40 9.83 6.47 18.21
N ALA A 41 9.48 5.51 17.36
CA ALA A 41 10.09 5.37 16.04
C ALA A 41 9.77 6.58 15.15
N ALA A 42 8.53 7.07 15.18
CA ALA A 42 8.11 8.29 14.47
C ALA A 42 8.87 9.53 14.94
N LEU A 43 9.03 9.71 16.25
CA LEU A 43 9.83 10.81 16.81
C LEU A 43 11.31 10.71 16.39
N ALA A 44 11.89 9.52 16.42
CA ALA A 44 13.27 9.32 15.97
C ALA A 44 13.44 9.64 14.47
N GLY A 45 12.48 9.23 13.64
CA GLY A 45 12.44 9.58 12.22
C GLY A 45 12.32 11.09 11.99
N LEU A 46 11.45 11.79 12.73
CA LEU A 46 11.32 13.24 12.67
C LEU A 46 12.61 13.96 13.06
N VAL A 47 13.24 13.54 14.17
CA VAL A 47 14.54 14.09 14.61
C VAL A 47 15.60 13.85 13.53
N CYS A 48 15.65 12.65 12.96
CA CYS A 48 16.56 12.33 11.86
C CYS A 48 16.31 13.22 10.63
N ALA A 49 15.05 13.46 10.25
CA ALA A 49 14.69 14.35 9.13
C ALA A 49 15.18 15.79 9.37
N ILE A 50 14.97 16.31 10.58
CA ILE A 50 15.44 17.65 10.96
C ILE A 50 16.97 17.71 10.89
N LEU A 51 17.68 16.70 11.40
CA LEU A 51 19.14 16.65 11.36
C LEU A 51 19.69 16.56 9.94
N VAL A 52 19.11 15.71 9.08
CA VAL A 52 19.52 15.58 7.67
C VAL A 52 19.27 16.88 6.91
N ALA A 53 18.13 17.52 7.14
CA ALA A 53 17.82 18.82 6.55
C ALA A 53 18.80 19.92 7.04
N ALA A 54 19.13 19.92 8.33
CA ALA A 54 20.05 20.90 8.92
C ALA A 54 21.50 20.71 8.46
N LEU A 55 21.97 19.47 8.32
CA LEU A 55 23.40 19.18 8.12
C LEU A 55 23.79 19.00 6.65
N VAL A 56 22.87 18.51 5.80
CA VAL A 56 23.21 18.12 4.42
C VAL A 56 22.44 18.95 3.41
N PHE A 57 21.12 19.05 3.55
CA PHE A 57 20.27 19.83 2.63
C PHE A 57 20.11 21.29 3.08
N VAL A 58 21.19 21.84 3.67
CA VAL A 58 21.22 23.11 4.40
C VAL A 58 20.38 24.18 3.69
N PRO A 59 19.28 24.64 4.30
CA PRO A 59 18.44 25.67 3.70
C PRO A 59 19.17 27.01 3.64
N LYS A 60 18.96 27.75 2.54
CA LYS A 60 19.56 29.10 2.40
C LYS A 60 19.07 30.06 3.49
N GLU A 61 17.87 29.87 4.04
CA GLU A 61 17.39 30.67 5.18
C GLU A 61 18.26 30.47 6.43
N ALA A 62 18.75 29.25 6.67
CA ALA A 62 19.63 28.94 7.80
C ALA A 62 21.07 29.46 7.59
N SER A 63 21.52 29.54 6.33
CA SER A 63 22.88 29.95 5.96
C SER A 63 23.07 31.48 5.80
N GLY A 64 22.01 32.29 5.92
CA GLY A 64 22.06 33.75 5.79
C GLY A 64 22.25 34.51 7.12
N ASN A 65 22.31 35.85 7.05
CA ASN A 65 22.52 36.76 8.20
C ASN A 65 21.52 36.65 9.36
N ARG A 66 20.40 35.93 9.18
CA ARG A 66 19.36 35.72 10.21
C ARG A 66 19.55 34.43 11.03
N GLY A 67 20.54 33.60 10.66
CA GLY A 67 20.89 32.36 11.35
C GLY A 67 19.76 31.33 11.43
N TRP A 68 20.03 30.25 12.17
CA TRP A 68 19.12 29.12 12.38
C TRP A 68 17.75 29.49 12.97
N LEU A 69 17.63 30.65 13.66
CA LEU A 69 16.35 31.12 14.19
C LEU A 69 15.32 31.36 13.09
N SER A 70 15.73 31.89 11.93
CA SER A 70 14.81 32.14 10.81
C SER A 70 14.25 30.85 10.18
N TRP A 71 14.94 29.72 10.38
CA TRP A 71 14.53 28.40 9.88
C TRP A 71 13.53 27.69 10.79
N THR A 72 13.47 28.06 12.07
CA THR A 72 12.57 27.42 13.07
C THR A 72 11.10 27.47 12.65
N GLY A 73 10.62 28.58 12.10
CA GLY A 73 9.25 28.72 11.61
C GLY A 73 8.93 27.73 10.49
N THR A 74 9.85 27.53 9.55
CA THR A 74 9.70 26.57 8.44
C THR A 74 9.70 25.13 8.95
N VAL A 75 10.60 24.79 9.89
CA VAL A 75 10.64 23.45 10.49
C VAL A 75 9.34 23.14 11.24
N LEU A 76 8.85 24.08 12.05
CA LEU A 76 7.60 23.93 12.78
C LEU A 76 6.42 23.82 11.82
N ALA A 77 6.36 24.65 10.78
CA ALA A 77 5.31 24.60 9.77
C ALA A 77 5.30 23.25 9.02
N ALA A 78 6.46 22.76 8.58
CA ALA A 78 6.57 21.47 7.89
C ALA A 78 6.23 20.29 8.82
N THR A 79 6.65 20.35 10.08
CA THR A 79 6.31 19.33 11.09
C THR A 79 4.81 19.31 11.37
N ALA A 80 4.20 20.49 11.52
CA ALA A 80 2.76 20.63 11.74
C ALA A 80 1.94 20.20 10.52
N ASP A 81 2.39 20.54 9.31
CA ASP A 81 1.76 20.10 8.06
C ASP A 81 1.81 18.56 7.94
N GLY A 82 2.96 17.94 8.19
CA GLY A 82 3.08 16.48 8.22
C GLY A 82 2.18 15.82 9.28
N ALA A 83 2.11 16.40 10.49
CA ALA A 83 1.22 15.92 11.55
C ALA A 83 -0.27 16.07 11.18
N ALA A 84 -0.65 17.20 10.59
CA ALA A 84 -2.01 17.46 10.11
C ALA A 84 -2.38 16.52 8.95
N PHE A 85 -1.45 16.28 8.02
CA PHE A 85 -1.63 15.34 6.91
C PHE A 85 -1.82 13.90 7.40
N GLY A 86 -1.07 13.49 8.42
CA GLY A 86 -1.28 12.19 9.07
C GLY A 86 -2.62 12.11 9.81
N LEU A 87 -2.99 13.14 10.56
CA LEU A 87 -4.19 13.12 11.38
C LEU A 87 -5.49 13.21 10.58
N PHE A 88 -5.54 14.14 9.61
CA PHE A 88 -6.75 14.37 8.82
C PHE A 88 -6.85 13.41 7.64
N PRO A 89 -6.11 13.55 6.51
CA PRO A 89 -6.22 12.61 5.39
C PRO A 89 -6.13 11.13 5.77
N ILE A 90 -5.06 10.72 6.47
CA ILE A 90 -4.82 9.30 6.76
C ILE A 90 -5.71 8.83 7.90
N GLY A 91 -5.73 9.56 9.02
CA GLY A 91 -6.54 9.22 10.19
C GLY A 91 -8.03 9.15 9.87
N TRP A 92 -8.55 10.03 9.01
CA TRP A 92 -9.96 10.02 8.60
C TRP A 92 -10.31 8.80 7.75
N ILE A 93 -9.43 8.37 6.83
CA ILE A 93 -9.61 7.14 6.05
C ILE A 93 -9.64 5.93 6.97
N VAL A 94 -8.67 5.81 7.89
CA VAL A 94 -8.59 4.68 8.83
C VAL A 94 -9.80 4.65 9.76
N LEU A 95 -10.20 5.78 10.33
CA LEU A 95 -11.39 5.87 11.18
C LEU A 95 -12.65 5.45 10.42
N SER A 96 -12.84 5.96 9.21
CA SER A 96 -14.00 5.62 8.36
C SER A 96 -14.01 4.14 7.98
N ALA A 97 -12.85 3.56 7.65
CA ALA A 97 -12.71 2.16 7.30
C ALA A 97 -12.99 1.23 8.49
N ILE A 98 -12.45 1.55 9.68
CA ILE A 98 -12.73 0.79 10.90
C ILE A 98 -14.20 0.93 11.29
N PHE A 99 -14.79 2.13 11.18
CA PHE A 99 -16.20 2.33 11.43
C PHE A 99 -17.08 1.46 10.51
N LEU A 100 -16.81 1.46 9.21
CA LEU A 100 -17.53 0.64 8.25
C LEU A 100 -17.32 -0.85 8.52
N TYR A 101 -16.10 -1.27 8.84
CA TYR A 101 -15.80 -2.65 9.24
C TYR A 101 -16.63 -3.05 10.48
N THR A 102 -16.58 -2.27 11.56
CA THR A 102 -17.35 -2.54 12.79
C THR A 102 -18.84 -2.59 12.50
N LEU A 103 -19.36 -1.68 11.67
CA LEU A 103 -20.76 -1.70 11.23
C LEU A 103 -21.09 -3.01 10.50
N THR A 104 -20.24 -3.50 9.60
CA THR A 104 -20.47 -4.78 8.91
C THR A 104 -20.41 -5.99 9.85
N VAL A 105 -19.59 -5.92 10.92
CA VAL A 105 -19.51 -6.97 11.94
C VAL A 105 -20.76 -6.97 12.81
N GLU A 106 -21.15 -5.82 13.36
CA GLU A 106 -22.33 -5.66 14.24
C GLU A 106 -23.64 -5.98 13.51
N THR A 107 -23.75 -5.64 12.23
CA THR A 107 -24.94 -5.97 11.41
C THR A 107 -24.96 -7.42 10.92
N GLY A 108 -23.92 -8.21 11.19
CA GLY A 108 -23.78 -9.60 10.72
C GLY A 108 -23.51 -9.73 9.21
N GLN A 109 -23.39 -8.61 8.48
CA GLN A 109 -23.09 -8.60 7.04
C GLN A 109 -21.71 -9.19 6.73
N PHE A 110 -20.75 -9.01 7.63
CA PHE A 110 -19.43 -9.61 7.49
C PHE A 110 -19.47 -11.14 7.42
N GLU A 111 -20.32 -11.79 8.21
CA GLU A 111 -20.50 -13.24 8.14
C GLU A 111 -21.16 -13.68 6.83
N ILE A 112 -22.03 -12.85 6.26
CA ILE A 112 -22.62 -13.11 4.94
C ILE A 112 -21.54 -13.02 3.86
N VAL A 113 -20.68 -12.00 3.89
CA VAL A 113 -19.54 -11.87 2.95
C VAL A 113 -18.59 -13.06 3.10
N LYS A 114 -18.21 -13.40 4.33
CA LYS A 114 -17.36 -14.56 4.63
C LYS A 114 -17.95 -15.86 4.10
N ARG A 115 -19.22 -16.16 4.39
CA ARG A 115 -19.91 -17.35 3.87
C ARG A 115 -20.01 -17.35 2.35
N SER A 116 -20.29 -16.19 1.75
CA SER A 116 -20.38 -16.06 0.29
C SER A 116 -19.04 -16.30 -0.40
N VAL A 117 -17.93 -15.86 0.18
CA VAL A 117 -16.60 -16.13 -0.38
C VAL A 117 -16.17 -17.58 -0.16
N LEU A 118 -16.49 -18.16 1.00
CA LEU A 118 -16.14 -19.55 1.32
C LEU A 118 -16.98 -20.57 0.55
N SER A 119 -18.21 -20.23 0.16
CA SER A 119 -19.06 -21.12 -0.64
C SER A 119 -18.68 -21.16 -2.13
N LEU A 120 -17.82 -20.26 -2.61
CA LEU A 120 -17.38 -20.24 -4.01
C LEU A 120 -16.44 -21.39 -4.36
N SER A 121 -15.73 -21.95 -3.39
CA SER A 121 -14.85 -23.09 -3.62
C SER A 121 -14.56 -23.86 -2.35
N GLU A 122 -14.53 -25.19 -2.45
CA GLU A 122 -14.02 -26.07 -1.39
C GLU A 122 -12.47 -26.13 -1.37
N ASP A 123 -11.82 -25.68 -2.45
CA ASP A 123 -10.36 -25.67 -2.54
C ASP A 123 -9.77 -24.48 -1.78
N ARG A 124 -8.98 -24.79 -0.75
CA ARG A 124 -8.30 -23.80 0.09
C ARG A 124 -7.40 -22.85 -0.71
N ARG A 125 -6.85 -23.29 -1.85
CA ARG A 125 -6.02 -22.45 -2.75
C ARG A 125 -6.85 -21.34 -3.37
N LEU A 126 -8.04 -21.69 -3.85
CA LEU A 126 -8.94 -20.75 -4.48
C LEU A 126 -9.57 -19.81 -3.47
N GLN A 127 -9.92 -20.30 -2.27
CA GLN A 127 -10.36 -19.45 -1.16
C GLN A 127 -9.30 -18.41 -0.79
N ALA A 128 -8.03 -18.81 -0.70
CA ALA A 128 -6.94 -17.89 -0.40
C ALA A 128 -6.79 -16.81 -1.49
N LEU A 129 -6.95 -17.15 -2.77
CA LEU A 129 -6.94 -16.17 -3.88
C LEU A 129 -8.10 -15.17 -3.77
N LEU A 130 -9.32 -15.67 -3.59
CA LEU A 130 -10.52 -14.83 -3.49
C LEU A 130 -10.43 -13.85 -2.31
N ILE A 131 -9.95 -14.32 -1.15
CA ILE A 131 -9.87 -13.52 0.08
C ILE A 131 -8.64 -12.62 0.05
N ALA A 132 -7.44 -13.20 0.01
CA ALA A 132 -6.20 -12.45 0.23
C ALA A 132 -5.84 -11.56 -0.96
N PHE A 133 -6.11 -11.99 -2.19
CA PHE A 133 -5.75 -11.25 -3.39
C PHE A 133 -6.91 -10.40 -3.92
N CYS A 134 -8.02 -10.99 -4.35
CA CYS A 134 -9.10 -10.24 -5.00
C CYS A 134 -9.80 -9.26 -4.03
N PHE A 135 -10.32 -9.80 -2.92
CA PHE A 135 -10.98 -8.99 -1.90
C PHE A 135 -9.97 -8.08 -1.18
N GLY A 136 -8.78 -8.60 -0.86
CA GLY A 136 -7.68 -7.80 -0.31
C GLY A 136 -7.34 -6.57 -1.17
N ALA A 137 -7.17 -6.73 -2.48
CA ALA A 137 -6.88 -5.62 -3.38
C ALA A 137 -8.02 -4.60 -3.46
N PHE A 138 -9.29 -5.04 -3.46
CA PHE A 138 -10.43 -4.14 -3.38
C PHE A 138 -10.40 -3.29 -2.11
N VAL A 139 -10.12 -3.91 -0.96
CA VAL A 139 -10.01 -3.20 0.33
C VAL A 139 -8.77 -2.30 0.35
N GLU A 140 -7.66 -2.67 -0.29
CA GLU A 140 -6.46 -1.81 -0.41
C GLU A 140 -6.77 -0.56 -1.19
N GLY A 141 -7.48 -0.68 -2.32
CA GLY A 141 -7.93 0.48 -3.08
C GLY A 141 -8.83 1.42 -2.28
N ALA A 142 -9.69 0.90 -1.42
CA ALA A 142 -10.62 1.72 -0.64
C ALA A 142 -10.01 2.32 0.64
N ALA A 143 -9.25 1.54 1.39
CA ALA A 143 -8.76 1.91 2.73
C ALA A 143 -7.24 2.12 2.79
N GLY A 144 -6.47 1.24 2.13
CA GLY A 144 -5.01 1.23 2.17
C GLY A 144 -4.38 1.05 3.57
N PHE A 145 -3.11 1.43 3.70
CA PHE A 145 -2.36 1.51 4.97
C PHE A 145 -2.30 0.20 5.78
N GLY A 146 -2.34 -0.96 5.12
CA GLY A 146 -2.25 -2.27 5.78
C GLY A 146 -3.57 -2.77 6.40
N THR A 147 -4.64 -1.98 6.34
CA THR A 147 -6.02 -2.40 6.66
C THR A 147 -6.41 -3.71 5.95
N PRO A 148 -6.12 -3.90 4.65
CA PRO A 148 -6.56 -5.09 3.92
C PRO A 148 -5.87 -6.36 4.38
N VAL A 149 -4.60 -6.26 4.77
CA VAL A 149 -3.85 -7.40 5.32
C VAL A 149 -4.51 -7.88 6.60
N ALA A 150 -4.87 -6.94 7.49
CA ALA A 150 -5.55 -7.27 8.74
C ALA A 150 -6.91 -7.94 8.51
N ILE A 151 -7.75 -7.35 7.65
CA ILE A 151 -9.10 -7.89 7.35
C ILE A 151 -9.01 -9.24 6.63
N SER A 152 -8.17 -9.36 5.61
CA SER A 152 -8.00 -10.61 4.84
C SER A 152 -7.44 -11.73 5.72
N ALA A 153 -6.46 -11.43 6.56
CA ALA A 153 -5.91 -12.40 7.51
C ALA A 153 -6.99 -12.86 8.52
N ALA A 154 -7.79 -11.95 9.06
CA ALA A 154 -8.88 -12.29 9.97
C ALA A 154 -9.94 -13.18 9.30
N LEU A 155 -10.33 -12.87 8.05
CA LEU A 155 -11.24 -13.71 7.25
C LEU A 155 -10.68 -15.10 7.01
N MET A 156 -9.41 -15.19 6.63
CA MET A 156 -8.73 -16.47 6.42
C MET A 156 -8.63 -17.28 7.72
N VAL A 157 -8.32 -16.65 8.86
CA VAL A 157 -8.35 -17.34 10.17
C VAL A 157 -9.76 -17.85 10.49
N GLY A 158 -10.78 -17.03 10.24
CA GLY A 158 -12.18 -17.42 10.37
C GLY A 158 -12.61 -18.55 9.41
N ALA A 159 -11.88 -18.75 8.31
CA ALA A 159 -12.02 -19.86 7.38
C ALA A 159 -11.20 -21.10 7.76
N GLY A 160 -10.54 -21.08 8.92
CA GLY A 160 -9.77 -22.21 9.46
C GLY A 160 -8.30 -22.24 9.03
N PHE A 161 -7.73 -21.15 8.50
CA PHE A 161 -6.30 -21.04 8.26
C PHE A 161 -5.54 -20.74 9.57
N ARG A 162 -4.31 -21.22 9.68
CA ARG A 162 -3.45 -20.91 10.84
C ARG A 162 -3.11 -19.41 10.86
N PRO A 163 -3.19 -18.70 12.00
CA PRO A 163 -3.03 -17.23 12.06
C PRO A 163 -1.77 -16.70 11.39
N LEU A 164 -0.60 -17.24 11.71
CA LEU A 164 0.67 -16.79 11.11
C LEU A 164 0.73 -17.06 9.61
N HIS A 165 0.14 -18.17 9.16
CA HIS A 165 0.12 -18.52 7.75
C HIS A 165 -0.84 -17.61 6.97
N ALA A 166 -2.01 -17.32 7.52
CA ALA A 166 -2.99 -16.39 6.95
C ALA A 166 -2.41 -14.98 6.82
N ALA A 167 -1.74 -14.47 7.86
CA ALA A 167 -1.08 -13.18 7.83
C ALA A 167 0.03 -13.14 6.75
N GLY A 168 0.85 -14.19 6.65
CA GLY A 168 1.88 -14.29 5.62
C GLY A 168 1.33 -14.30 4.19
N LEU A 169 0.26 -15.06 3.94
CA LEU A 169 -0.39 -15.11 2.62
C LEU A 169 -1.05 -13.77 2.27
N ALA A 170 -1.70 -13.10 3.23
CA ALA A 170 -2.26 -11.77 3.05
C ALA A 170 -1.19 -10.71 2.73
N LEU A 171 -0.03 -10.78 3.39
CA LEU A 171 1.11 -9.89 3.12
C LEU A 171 1.66 -10.09 1.70
N ILE A 172 1.82 -11.34 1.26
CA ILE A 172 2.26 -11.65 -0.12
C ILE A 172 1.25 -11.08 -1.12
N ALA A 173 -0.04 -11.36 -0.92
CA ALA A 173 -1.11 -10.93 -1.80
C ALA A 173 -1.17 -9.40 -1.96
N ASN A 174 -0.94 -8.66 -0.88
CA ASN A 174 -1.02 -7.20 -0.87
C ASN A 174 0.15 -6.53 -1.63
N THR A 175 1.12 -7.26 -2.16
CA THR A 175 2.26 -6.68 -2.90
C THR A 175 1.85 -6.02 -4.22
N ALA A 176 0.81 -6.54 -4.89
CA ALA A 176 0.36 -6.07 -6.19
C ALA A 176 -0.43 -4.73 -6.18
N PRO A 177 -1.39 -4.51 -5.27
CA PRO A 177 -2.22 -3.30 -5.29
C PRO A 177 -1.53 -2.04 -4.74
N VAL A 178 -0.72 -2.14 -3.68
CA VAL A 178 -0.29 -1.03 -2.78
C VAL A 178 0.05 0.32 -3.42
N ALA A 179 0.62 0.37 -4.63
CA ALA A 179 0.89 1.63 -5.32
C ALA A 179 -0.36 2.50 -5.56
N PHE A 180 -1.54 1.89 -5.70
CA PHE A 180 -2.81 2.58 -5.91
C PHE A 180 -3.76 2.51 -4.71
N GLY A 181 -3.23 2.08 -3.55
CA GLY A 181 -4.00 1.99 -2.31
C GLY A 181 -4.50 3.33 -1.81
N ALA A 182 -5.52 3.30 -0.95
CA ALA A 182 -6.18 4.48 -0.38
C ALA A 182 -6.54 5.51 -1.47
N LEU A 183 -7.26 5.07 -2.50
CA LEU A 183 -7.67 5.86 -3.64
C LEU A 183 -6.51 6.58 -4.34
N GLY A 184 -5.40 5.88 -4.56
CA GLY A 184 -4.23 6.41 -5.26
C GLY A 184 -3.35 7.36 -4.45
N THR A 185 -3.54 7.44 -3.13
CA THR A 185 -2.79 8.36 -2.24
C THR A 185 -1.27 8.31 -2.45
N PRO A 186 -0.61 7.16 -2.64
CA PRO A 186 0.83 7.12 -2.90
C PRO A 186 1.25 7.87 -4.17
N ILE A 187 0.55 7.67 -5.29
CA ILE A 187 0.81 8.37 -6.56
C ILE A 187 0.49 9.86 -6.44
N ILE A 188 -0.65 10.21 -5.84
CA ILE A 188 -1.09 11.61 -5.67
C ILE A 188 -0.09 12.37 -4.78
N THR A 189 0.36 11.76 -3.69
CA THR A 189 1.34 12.37 -2.79
C THR A 189 2.68 12.53 -3.49
N LEU A 190 3.13 11.51 -4.23
CA LEU A 190 4.37 11.59 -5.02
C LEU A 190 4.31 12.72 -6.05
N ALA A 191 3.20 12.85 -6.78
CA ALA A 191 2.98 13.94 -7.73
C ALA A 191 3.07 15.31 -7.05
N LYS A 192 2.41 15.46 -5.90
CA LYS A 192 2.37 16.71 -5.13
C LYS A 192 3.75 17.13 -4.61
N VAL A 193 4.55 16.18 -4.10
CA VAL A 193 5.88 16.51 -3.52
C VAL A 193 6.96 16.70 -4.58
N THR A 194 6.84 16.06 -5.74
CA THR A 194 7.82 16.17 -6.83
C THR A 194 7.47 17.23 -7.87
N GLY A 195 6.20 17.67 -7.91
CA GLY A 195 5.68 18.52 -8.99
C GLY A 195 5.56 17.81 -10.35
N LEU A 196 5.67 16.48 -10.37
CA LEU A 196 5.48 15.67 -11.58
C LEU A 196 3.99 15.49 -11.89
N ASP A 197 3.70 15.22 -13.16
CA ASP A 197 2.35 14.96 -13.62
C ASP A 197 1.80 13.64 -13.04
N GLU A 198 0.67 13.74 -12.33
CA GLU A 198 0.02 12.61 -11.65
C GLU A 198 -0.34 11.49 -12.63
N MET A 199 -0.88 11.84 -13.80
CA MET A 199 -1.29 10.87 -14.80
C MET A 199 -0.09 10.11 -15.37
N LYS A 200 1.04 10.78 -15.62
CA LYS A 200 2.28 10.13 -16.08
C LYS A 200 2.84 9.18 -15.03
N LEU A 201 2.80 9.54 -13.75
CA LEU A 201 3.21 8.66 -12.66
C LEU A 201 2.30 7.42 -12.57
N SER A 202 0.98 7.63 -12.66
CA SER A 202 -0.02 6.57 -12.71
C SER A 202 0.23 5.62 -13.90
N GLN A 203 0.46 6.17 -15.09
CA GLN A 203 0.77 5.39 -16.30
C GLN A 203 2.06 4.59 -16.17
N MET A 204 3.11 5.17 -15.58
CA MET A 204 4.39 4.48 -15.39
C MET A 204 4.23 3.28 -14.45
N ALA A 205 3.63 3.49 -13.27
CA ALA A 205 3.36 2.41 -12.33
C ALA A 205 2.41 1.37 -12.93
N GLY A 206 1.34 1.82 -13.61
CA GLY A 206 0.32 0.99 -14.26
C GLY A 206 0.82 0.18 -15.45
N ARG A 207 2.01 0.46 -15.98
CA ARG A 207 2.67 -0.37 -17.00
C ARG A 207 3.63 -1.40 -16.40
N GLN A 208 4.13 -1.17 -15.19
CA GLN A 208 5.09 -2.04 -14.51
C GLN A 208 4.40 -3.06 -13.60
N LEU A 209 3.41 -2.62 -12.83
CA LEU A 209 2.74 -3.44 -11.83
C LEU A 209 1.91 -4.61 -12.39
N PRO A 210 1.27 -4.54 -13.58
CA PRO A 210 0.52 -5.67 -14.13
C PRO A 210 1.34 -6.96 -14.25
N PHE A 211 2.65 -6.86 -14.49
CA PHE A 211 3.53 -8.03 -14.51
C PHE A 211 3.62 -8.70 -13.13
N PHE A 212 3.74 -7.92 -12.07
CA PHE A 212 3.75 -8.44 -10.69
C PHE A 212 2.36 -8.94 -10.28
N SER A 213 1.30 -8.28 -10.72
CA SER A 213 -0.09 -8.72 -10.49
C SER A 213 -0.42 -10.10 -11.07
N LEU A 214 0.25 -10.51 -12.15
CA LEU A 214 0.17 -11.87 -12.68
C LEU A 214 0.98 -12.88 -11.86
N ILE A 215 2.13 -12.45 -11.33
CA ILE A 215 3.06 -13.30 -10.56
C ILE A 215 2.54 -13.56 -9.14
N VAL A 216 1.92 -12.56 -8.49
CA VAL A 216 1.53 -12.64 -7.07
C VAL A 216 0.54 -13.77 -6.78
N PRO A 217 -0.54 -14.00 -7.55
CA PRO A 217 -1.42 -15.15 -7.37
C PRO A 217 -0.67 -16.50 -7.46
N VAL A 218 0.24 -16.61 -8.42
CA VAL A 218 1.08 -17.81 -8.60
C VAL A 218 1.97 -18.01 -7.39
N TRP A 219 2.62 -16.93 -6.91
CA TRP A 219 3.48 -16.97 -5.74
C TRP A 219 2.72 -17.36 -4.47
N LEU A 220 1.53 -16.79 -4.27
CA LEU A 220 0.65 -17.11 -3.14
C LEU A 220 0.32 -18.60 -3.10
N VAL A 221 -0.13 -19.18 -4.22
CA VAL A 221 -0.45 -20.61 -4.28
C VAL A 221 0.81 -21.48 -4.20
N TRP A 222 1.93 -21.03 -4.76
CA TRP A 222 3.21 -21.74 -4.65
C TRP A 222 3.68 -21.86 -3.20
N VAL A 223 3.58 -20.79 -2.41
CA VAL A 223 3.92 -20.81 -0.98
C VAL A 223 2.99 -21.71 -0.19
N MET A 224 1.72 -21.78 -0.58
CA MET A 224 0.72 -22.55 0.16
C MET A 224 0.72 -24.05 -0.18
N ALA A 225 0.92 -24.41 -1.45
CA ALA A 225 0.72 -25.79 -1.95
C ALA A 225 1.83 -26.28 -2.89
N GLY A 226 2.93 -25.54 -3.01
CA GLY A 226 4.05 -25.88 -3.89
C GLY A 226 3.69 -25.81 -5.38
N TRP A 227 4.64 -26.22 -6.22
CA TRP A 227 4.50 -26.11 -7.68
C TRP A 227 3.41 -27.03 -8.26
N ARG A 228 3.19 -28.18 -7.62
CA ARG A 228 2.07 -29.08 -7.95
C ARG A 228 0.73 -28.39 -7.69
N GLY A 229 0.65 -27.62 -6.59
CA GLY A 229 -0.49 -26.79 -6.25
C GLY A 229 -0.81 -25.77 -7.33
N VAL A 230 0.22 -25.05 -7.81
CA VAL A 230 0.11 -24.07 -8.91
C VAL A 230 -0.40 -24.73 -10.19
N ARG A 231 0.20 -25.84 -10.61
CA ARG A 231 -0.23 -26.58 -11.81
C ARG A 231 -1.65 -27.12 -11.70
N GLY A 232 -2.16 -27.37 -10.50
CA GLY A 232 -3.54 -27.84 -10.31
C GLY A 232 -4.61 -26.75 -10.48
N VAL A 233 -4.25 -25.47 -10.32
CA VAL A 233 -5.19 -24.33 -10.35
C VAL A 233 -4.75 -23.21 -11.29
N TRP A 234 -3.84 -23.53 -12.23
CA TRP A 234 -3.28 -22.54 -13.16
C TRP A 234 -4.33 -21.73 -13.95
N PRO A 235 -5.50 -22.27 -14.36
CA PRO A 235 -6.49 -21.47 -15.07
C PRO A 235 -7.08 -20.39 -14.16
N ALA A 236 -7.40 -20.75 -12.92
CA ALA A 236 -7.91 -19.81 -11.92
C ALA A 236 -6.87 -18.73 -11.59
N LEU A 237 -5.59 -19.08 -11.54
CA LEU A 237 -4.49 -18.13 -11.34
C LEU A 237 -4.41 -17.09 -12.46
N LEU A 238 -4.53 -17.53 -13.72
CA LEU A 238 -4.54 -16.64 -14.87
C LEU A 238 -5.79 -15.76 -14.91
N VAL A 239 -6.96 -16.30 -14.59
CA VAL A 239 -8.20 -15.49 -14.53
C VAL A 239 -8.08 -14.45 -13.42
N CYS A 240 -7.66 -14.86 -12.22
CA CYS A 240 -7.51 -14.00 -11.06
C CYS A 240 -6.49 -12.87 -11.28
N GLY A 241 -5.24 -13.23 -11.58
CA GLY A 241 -4.18 -12.24 -11.81
C GLY A 241 -4.34 -11.48 -13.11
N GLY A 242 -4.82 -12.13 -14.17
CA GLY A 242 -4.95 -11.53 -15.50
C GLY A 242 -6.07 -10.51 -15.57
N SER A 243 -7.24 -10.80 -15.00
CA SER A 243 -8.32 -9.81 -14.92
C SER A 243 -7.90 -8.58 -14.10
N PHE A 244 -7.23 -8.79 -12.95
CA PHE A 244 -6.69 -7.70 -12.15
C PHE A 244 -5.66 -6.88 -12.95
N ALA A 245 -4.66 -7.55 -13.55
CA ALA A 245 -3.58 -6.92 -14.31
C ALA A 245 -4.09 -6.10 -15.52
N ILE A 246 -5.08 -6.62 -16.26
CA ILE A 246 -5.69 -5.92 -17.40
C ILE A 246 -6.41 -4.67 -16.92
N VAL A 247 -7.27 -4.79 -15.90
CA VAL A 247 -8.01 -3.64 -15.38
C VAL A 247 -7.06 -2.62 -14.75
N GLN A 248 -6.06 -3.09 -13.99
CA GLN A 248 -5.02 -2.25 -13.41
C GLN A 248 -4.31 -1.43 -14.50
N PHE A 249 -3.90 -2.08 -15.59
CA PHE A 249 -3.30 -1.41 -16.74
C PHE A 249 -4.23 -0.36 -17.35
N LEU A 250 -5.48 -0.72 -17.64
CA LEU A 250 -6.42 0.17 -18.31
C LEU A 250 -6.77 1.39 -17.45
N VAL A 251 -7.17 1.17 -16.19
CA VAL A 251 -7.60 2.26 -15.30
C VAL A 251 -6.43 3.19 -14.99
N ALA A 252 -5.24 2.65 -14.71
CA ALA A 252 -4.07 3.47 -14.41
C ALA A 252 -3.58 4.29 -15.61
N ASN A 253 -3.82 3.83 -16.86
CA ASN A 253 -3.39 4.54 -18.06
C ASN A 253 -4.41 5.57 -18.57
N TYR A 254 -5.72 5.33 -18.39
CA TYR A 254 -6.77 6.13 -19.01
C TYR A 254 -7.62 6.94 -18.04
N HIS A 255 -7.71 6.55 -16.76
CA HIS A 255 -8.54 7.24 -15.77
C HIS A 255 -7.70 7.95 -14.71
N GLY A 256 -6.66 7.29 -14.19
CA GLY A 256 -5.80 7.81 -13.14
C GLY A 256 -5.68 6.85 -11.95
N PRO A 257 -4.96 7.25 -10.89
CA PRO A 257 -4.53 6.35 -9.83
C PRO A 257 -5.64 6.00 -8.82
N SER A 258 -6.74 6.75 -8.80
CA SER A 258 -7.71 6.71 -7.69
C SER A 258 -8.57 5.46 -7.62
N LEU A 259 -8.94 4.87 -8.76
CA LEU A 259 -9.89 3.75 -8.82
C LEU A 259 -9.25 2.42 -9.24
N VAL A 260 -7.93 2.40 -9.44
CA VAL A 260 -7.21 1.27 -10.06
C VAL A 260 -7.45 -0.02 -9.30
N ASP A 261 -7.16 -0.04 -7.99
CA ASP A 261 -7.28 -1.24 -7.18
C ASP A 261 -8.72 -1.59 -6.79
N VAL A 262 -9.58 -0.58 -6.62
CA VAL A 262 -11.00 -0.79 -6.32
C VAL A 262 -11.68 -1.51 -7.48
N ILE A 263 -11.52 -1.00 -8.70
CA ILE A 263 -12.11 -1.62 -9.90
C ILE A 263 -11.36 -2.92 -10.22
N GLY A 264 -10.03 -2.92 -10.15
CA GLY A 264 -9.21 -4.11 -10.41
C GLY A 264 -9.56 -5.28 -9.51
N GLY A 265 -9.62 -5.04 -8.19
CA GLY A 265 -9.96 -6.04 -7.19
C GLY A 265 -11.38 -6.57 -7.36
N LEU A 266 -12.35 -5.67 -7.60
CA LEU A 266 -13.75 -6.06 -7.82
C LEU A 266 -13.93 -6.88 -9.10
N VAL A 267 -13.35 -6.45 -10.22
CA VAL A 267 -13.43 -7.19 -11.48
C VAL A 267 -12.73 -8.54 -11.34
N SER A 268 -11.58 -8.61 -10.67
CA SER A 268 -10.89 -9.87 -10.42
C SER A 268 -11.69 -10.82 -9.54
N LEU A 269 -12.34 -10.30 -8.49
CA LEU A 269 -13.21 -11.09 -7.64
C LEU A 269 -14.38 -11.67 -8.43
N ILE A 270 -15.08 -10.83 -9.22
CA ILE A 270 -16.24 -11.26 -10.03
C ILE A 270 -15.80 -12.25 -11.11
N ALA A 271 -14.74 -11.96 -11.86
CA ALA A 271 -14.24 -12.83 -12.92
C ALA A 271 -13.82 -14.20 -12.38
N THR A 272 -13.11 -14.22 -11.25
CA THR A 272 -12.69 -15.47 -10.60
C THR A 272 -13.89 -16.24 -10.05
N ALA A 273 -14.83 -15.56 -9.38
CA ALA A 273 -16.04 -16.20 -8.86
C ALA A 273 -16.91 -16.82 -9.98
N LEU A 274 -17.08 -16.11 -11.10
CA LEU A 274 -17.81 -16.63 -12.26
C LEU A 274 -17.08 -17.80 -12.92
N PHE A 275 -15.76 -17.71 -13.05
CA PHE A 275 -14.94 -18.80 -13.59
C PHE A 275 -15.09 -20.09 -12.76
N LEU A 276 -15.00 -19.97 -11.43
CA LEU A 276 -15.12 -21.11 -10.50
C LEU A 276 -16.52 -21.73 -10.44
N ARG A 277 -17.56 -21.06 -10.96
CA ARG A 277 -18.90 -21.66 -11.08
C ARG A 277 -19.02 -22.56 -12.31
N VAL A 278 -18.18 -22.38 -13.30
CA VAL A 278 -18.24 -23.09 -14.59
C VAL A 278 -17.17 -24.18 -14.67
N TRP A 279 -16.04 -23.99 -13.99
CA TRP A 279 -14.89 -24.90 -13.96
C TRP A 279 -14.95 -25.86 -12.77
#